data_AF-K9VMT9-F1
#
_entry.id   AF-K9VMT9-F1
#
_cell.length_a   1.000
_cell.length_b   1.000
_cell.length_c   1.000
_cell.angle_alpha   90.00
_cell.angle_beta   90.00
_cell.angle_gamma   90.00
#
_symmetry.space_group_name_H-M   'P 1'
#
loop_
_entity.id
_entity.type
_entity.pdbx_description
1 polymer ?
#
loop_
_entity_poly.entity_id
_entity_poly.type
_entity_poly.pdbx_seq_one_letter_code
_entity_poly.pdbx_strand_id
1 'polypeptide(L)' 'MRTEAFKVLQTFGLEYPNYKMLIQAKSGNRYVVLYSDSLGVEVGQEILIDFNDYNDWQTIDNPKNGRKSNISKVSKVN' A
#
# COMPACT_ATOMS: atom_id res chain seq x y z
N MET A 1 -13.55 -0.41 -11.52
CA MET A 1 -12.31 -0.04 -10.78
C MET A 1 -12.72 0.65 -9.50
N ARG A 2 -12.13 0.28 -8.36
CA ARG A 2 -12.45 0.88 -7.05
C ARG A 2 -11.16 1.28 -6.32
N THR A 3 -11.26 2.29 -5.48
CA THR A 3 -10.13 2.80 -4.68
C THR A 3 -10.51 2.75 -3.21
N GLU A 4 -9.61 2.28 -2.36
CA GLU A 4 -9.81 2.29 -0.90
C GLU A 4 -8.64 2.91 -0.16
N ALA A 5 -8.97 3.57 0.94
CA ALA A 5 -8.01 4.18 1.85
C ALA A 5 -7.49 3.19 2.90
N PHE A 6 -6.18 3.24 3.13
CA PHE A 6 -5.49 2.45 4.14
C PHE A 6 -4.57 3.34 4.98
N LYS A 7 -4.47 3.05 6.27
CA LYS A 7 -3.52 3.70 7.17
C LYS A 7 -2.18 2.98 7.14
N VAL A 8 -1.08 3.70 6.93
CA VAL A 8 0.28 3.18 7.07
C VAL A 8 0.59 2.99 8.55
N LEU A 9 0.88 1.76 8.95
CA LEU A 9 1.26 1.40 10.32
C LEU A 9 2.77 1.34 10.52
N GLN A 10 3.50 0.87 9.50
CA GLN A 10 4.96 0.73 9.55
C GLN A 10 5.53 0.72 8.14
N THR A 11 6.68 1.36 7.96
CA THR A 11 7.50 1.27 6.74
C THR A 11 8.76 0.47 7.05
N PHE A 12 9.08 -0.52 6.23
CA PHE A 12 10.30 -1.34 6.40
C PHE A 12 11.45 -0.89 5.48
N GLY A 13 11.17 0.03 4.54
CA GLY A 13 12.13 0.47 3.55
C GLY A 13 12.23 -0.48 2.36
N LEU A 14 13.39 -0.48 1.68
CA LEU A 14 13.67 -1.28 0.51
C LEU A 14 14.11 -2.71 0.92
N GLU A 15 13.28 -3.70 0.60
CA GLU A 15 13.59 -5.14 0.59
C GLU A 15 13.83 -5.54 -0.89
N TYR A 16 15.08 -5.36 -1.34
CA TYR A 16 15.43 -5.37 -2.77
C TYR A 16 14.80 -6.57 -3.53
N PRO A 17 14.06 -6.32 -4.63
CA PRO A 17 13.95 -5.05 -5.36
C PRO A 17 12.75 -4.16 -4.95
N ASN A 18 11.97 -4.52 -3.93
CA ASN A 18 10.69 -3.86 -3.61
C ASN A 18 10.75 -3.06 -2.31
N TYR A 19 9.97 -2.00 -2.21
CA TYR A 19 9.65 -1.37 -0.93
C TYR A 19 8.59 -2.19 -0.19
N LYS A 20 8.63 -2.15 1.13
CA LYS A 20 7.72 -2.90 2.00
C LYS A 20 7.10 -2.03 3.08
N MET A 21 5.81 -2.22 3.30
CA MET A 21 5.07 -1.54 4.37
C MET A 21 3.97 -2.43 4.97
N LEU A 22 3.59 -2.13 6.21
CA LEU A 22 2.42 -2.65 6.88
C LEU A 22 1.34 -1.58 6.90
N ILE A 23 0.15 -1.94 6.43
CA ILE A 23 -0.99 -1.03 6.31
C ILE A 23 -2.24 -1.65 6.93
N GLN A 24 -3.23 -0.83 7.25
CA GLN A 24 -4.49 -1.25 7.86
C GLN A 24 -5.69 -0.68 7.09
N ALA A 25 -6.62 -1.56 6.75
CA ALA A 25 -7.91 -1.20 6.18
C ALA A 25 -8.84 -0.58 7.23
N LYS A 26 -9.87 0.15 6.80
CA LYS A 26 -10.94 0.63 7.71
C LYS A 26 -11.63 -0.48 8.50
N SER A 27 -11.69 -1.70 7.95
CA SER A 27 -12.22 -2.89 8.63
C SER A 27 -11.34 -3.40 9.78
N GLY A 28 -10.14 -2.83 9.98
CA GLY A 28 -9.17 -3.27 10.98
C GLY A 28 -8.20 -4.33 10.47
N ASN A 29 -8.49 -4.99 9.35
CA ASN A 29 -7.59 -5.96 8.71
C ASN A 29 -6.25 -5.31 8.34
N ARG A 30 -5.15 -6.03 8.58
CA ARG A 30 -3.79 -5.57 8.33
C ARG A 30 -3.14 -6.35 7.20
N TYR A 31 -2.29 -5.68 6.44
CA TYR A 31 -1.64 -6.24 5.27
C TYR A 31 -0.19 -5.77 5.17
N VAL A 32 0.71 -6.70 4.88
CA VAL A 32 2.04 -6.38 4.37
C VAL A 32 1.94 -6.25 2.86
N VAL A 33 2.46 -5.16 2.32
CA VAL A 33 2.43 -4.85 0.89
C VAL A 33 3.84 -4.58 0.39
N LEU A 34 4.17 -5.20 -0.75
CA LEU A 34 5.39 -4.95 -1.52
C LEU A 34 5.04 -4.14 -2.77
N TYR A 35 5.87 -3.14 -3.10
CA TYR A 35 5.67 -2.25 -4.24
C TYR A 35 7.01 -1.78 -4.82
N SER A 36 7.03 -1.41 -6.10
CA SER A 36 8.29 -1.29 -6.85
C SER A 36 9.03 0.04 -6.65
N ASP A 37 8.30 1.14 -6.52
CA ASP A 37 8.86 2.50 -6.58
C ASP A 37 8.73 3.21 -5.23
N SER A 38 9.71 4.05 -4.88
CA SER A 38 9.63 4.84 -3.65
C SER A 38 8.48 5.85 -3.72
N LEU A 39 7.56 5.76 -2.75
CA LEU A 39 6.39 6.64 -2.64
C LEU A 39 6.57 7.80 -1.66
N GLY A 40 7.65 7.82 -0.87
CA GLY A 40 7.85 8.83 0.18
C GLY A 40 6.73 8.82 1.23
N VAL A 41 6.28 7.62 1.64
CA VAL A 41 5.23 7.42 2.65
C VAL A 41 5.82 7.44 4.06
N GLU A 42 5.08 8.02 5.00
CA GLU A 42 5.43 8.05 6.43
C GLU A 42 4.41 7.24 7.26
N VAL A 43 4.84 6.77 8.43
CA VAL A 43 3.95 6.10 9.38
C VAL A 43 2.84 7.03 9.84
N GLY A 44 1.60 6.52 9.89
CA GLY A 44 0.41 7.27 10.27
C GLY A 44 -0.30 7.95 9.10
N GLN A 45 0.33 8.06 7.93
CA GLN A 45 -0.30 8.61 6.72
C GLN A 45 -1.37 7.67 6.17
N GLU A 46 -2.27 8.24 5.39
CA GLU A 46 -3.20 7.51 4.54
C GLU A 46 -2.60 7.32 3.15
N ILE A 47 -2.79 6.14 2.59
CA ILE A 47 -2.51 5.82 1.18
C ILE A 47 -3.79 5.30 0.53
N LEU A 48 -3.85 5.42 -0.79
CA LEU A 48 -4.96 4.90 -1.57
C LEU A 48 -4.50 3.67 -2.35
N ILE A 49 -5.33 2.63 -2.35
CA ILE A 49 -5.10 1.40 -3.11
C ILE A 49 -6.16 1.29 -4.18
N ASP A 50 -5.73 1.16 -5.43
CA ASP A 50 -6.63 0.84 -6.53
C ASP A 50 -6.75 -0.67 -6.73
N PHE A 51 -7.97 -1.10 -7.02
CA PHE A 51 -8.32 -2.46 -7.35
C PHE A 51 -8.94 -2.53 -8.74
N ASN A 52 -8.63 -3.61 -9.45
CA ASN A 52 -9.32 -3.93 -10.70
C ASN A 52 -10.77 -4.40 -10.43
N ASP A 53 -11.50 -4.74 -11.49
CA ASP A 53 -12.90 -5.19 -11.40
C ASP A 53 -13.06 -6.56 -10.72
N TYR A 54 -11.96 -7.31 -10.55
CA TYR A 54 -11.91 -8.60 -9.86
C TYR A 54 -11.47 -8.49 -8.38
N ASN A 55 -11.34 -7.25 -7.86
CA ASN A 55 -10.81 -6.95 -6.51
C ASN A 55 -9.33 -7.30 -6.30
N ASP A 56 -8.56 -7.49 -7.37
CA ASP A 56 -7.11 -7.63 -7.24
C ASP A 56 -6.47 -6.27 -6.99
N TRP A 57 -5.52 -6.26 -6.06
CA TRP A 57 -4.71 -5.08 -5.71
C TRP A 57 -3.82 -4.71 -6.89
N GLN A 58 -3.88 -3.46 -7.35
CA GLN A 58 -3.13 -3.00 -8.53
C GLN A 58 -2.02 -2.04 -8.14
N THR A 59 -2.38 -0.91 -7.54
CA THR A 59 -1.45 0.20 -7.32
C THR A 59 -1.68 0.87 -5.98
N ILE A 60 -0.61 1.45 -5.43
CA ILE A 60 -0.66 2.36 -4.29
C ILE A 60 -0.42 3.77 -4.76
N ASP A 61 -1.21 4.71 -4.26
CA ASP A 61 -1.02 6.16 -4.41
C ASP A 61 -0.78 6.80 -3.03
N ASN A 62 0.21 7.70 -2.97
CA ASN A 62 0.42 8.60 -1.85
C ASN A 62 -0.24 9.95 -2.14
N PRO A 63 -1.44 10.23 -1.61
CA PRO A 63 -2.18 11.45 -1.91
C PRO A 63 -1.49 12.74 -1.44
N LYS A 64 -0.50 12.66 -0.53
CA LYS A 64 0.28 13.81 -0.05
C LYS A 64 1.19 14.38 -1.15
N ASN A 65 1.68 13.53 -2.06
CA ASN A 65 2.66 13.93 -3.08
C ASN A 65 2.31 13.45 -4.50
N GLY A 66 1.19 12.74 -4.69
CA GLY A 66 0.70 12.26 -5.98
C GLY A 66 1.54 11.15 -6.60
N ARG A 67 2.48 10.55 -5.85
CA ARG A 67 3.31 9.45 -6.36
C ARG A 67 2.54 8.14 -6.30
N LYS A 68 2.72 7.33 -7.35
CA LYS A 68 2.04 6.06 -7.54
C LYS A 68 3.04 4.95 -7.86
N SER A 69 2.74 3.72 -7.45
CA SER A 69 3.53 2.55 -7.79
C SER A 69 2.67 1.29 -7.88
N ASN A 70 3.15 0.31 -8.66
CA ASN A 70 2.52 -0.99 -8.78
C ASN A 70 2.77 -1.83 -7.52
N ILE A 71 1.74 -2.57 -7.13
CA ILE A 71 1.81 -3.55 -6.05
C ILE A 71 2.35 -4.85 -6.64
N SER A 72 3.43 -5.37 -6.08
CA SER A 72 4.01 -6.65 -6.49
C SER A 72 3.51 -7.81 -5.65
N LYS A 73 3.20 -7.59 -4.37
CA LYS A 73 2.66 -8.63 -3.49
C LYS A 73 1.87 -8.04 -2.33
N VAL A 74 0.86 -8.78 -1.89
CA VAL A 74 0.07 -8.49 -0.69
C VAL A 74 -0.01 -9.74 0.18
N SER A 75 0.07 -9.57 1.49
CA SER A 75 -0.12 -10.67 2.45
C SER A 75 -0.89 -10.14 3.65
N LYS A 76 -2.05 -10.74 3.94
CA LYS A 76 -2.83 -10.43 5.14
C LYS A 76 -2.07 -10.92 6.38
N VAL A 77 -2.08 -10.12 7.44
CA VAL A 77 -1.46 -10.46 8.73
C VAL A 77 -2.48 -10.32 9.86
N ASN A 78 -2.30 -11.14 10.91
CA ASN A 78 -3.14 -11.15 12.11
C ASN A 78 -2.73 -10.04 13.10
#